data_AF-A0A7C6INE4-F1
#
_entry.id   AF-A0A7C6INE4-F1
#
_cell.length_a   1.000
_cell.length_b   1.000
_cell.length_c   1.000
_cell.angle_alpha   90.00
_cell.angle_beta   90.00
_cell.angle_gamma   90.00
#
_symmetry.space_group_name_H-M   'P 1'
#
loop_
_entity.id
_entity.type
_entity.pdbx_description
1 polymer ?
#
loop_
_entity_poly.entity_id
_entity_poly.type
_entity_poly.pdbx_seq_one_letter_code
_entity_poly.pdbx_strand_id
1 'polypeptide(L)'
;MVKVVGGFLKELSEAYTSLNAKRFMDLMYFPNTDEGNLDKETMTKAMEAEFKISRMIEAKVVFKIEPAKDKNAIIEDENEVVIRKGTIIQKTTFDPELVKSLIKKETDLEVLKMLGYILAHNPDGIFEKSSIISEDIDAAVSPIQLKRVDKRWKMVAF
;
A
#
# COMPACT_ATOMS: atom_id res chain seq x y z
N MET A 1 -13.64 18.95 3.24
CA MET A 1 -14.61 18.39 2.28
C MET A 1 -13.83 17.67 1.19
N VAL A 2 -14.37 17.25 0.05
CA VAL A 2 -13.78 16.18 -0.82
C VAL A 2 -12.32 16.37 -1.29
N LYS A 3 -11.79 17.61 -1.32
CA LYS A 3 -10.44 17.89 -1.84
C LYS A 3 -9.30 17.35 -0.96
N VAL A 4 -9.46 17.27 0.36
CA VAL A 4 -8.42 16.81 1.29
C VAL A 4 -8.20 15.31 1.13
N VAL A 5 -9.26 14.53 1.25
CA VAL A 5 -9.23 13.06 1.06
C VAL A 5 -8.78 12.73 -0.36
N GLY A 6 -9.37 13.37 -1.37
CA GLY A 6 -8.97 13.13 -2.76
C GLY A 6 -7.50 13.44 -3.01
N GLY A 7 -6.97 14.53 -2.45
CA GLY A 7 -5.56 14.89 -2.55
C GLY A 7 -4.64 13.88 -1.84
N PHE A 8 -4.96 13.51 -0.60
CA PHE A 8 -4.19 12.55 0.18
C PHE A 8 -4.17 11.16 -0.47
N LEU A 9 -5.33 10.63 -0.87
CA LEU A 9 -5.43 9.33 -1.52
C LEU A 9 -4.66 9.29 -2.84
N LYS A 10 -4.66 10.40 -3.59
CA LYS A 10 -3.85 10.54 -4.80
C LYS A 10 -2.36 10.51 -4.47
N GLU A 11 -1.92 11.25 -3.45
CA GLU A 11 -0.52 11.27 -3.03
C GLU A 11 -0.03 9.89 -2.56
N LEU A 12 -0.86 9.19 -1.79
CA LEU A 12 -0.60 7.82 -1.34
C LEU A 12 -0.49 6.85 -2.52
N SER A 13 -1.43 6.93 -3.48
CA SER A 13 -1.42 6.16 -4.72
C SER A 13 -0.15 6.41 -5.55
N GLU A 14 0.24 7.67 -5.73
CA GLU A 14 1.46 8.06 -6.44
C GLU A 14 2.72 7.54 -5.72
N ALA A 15 2.77 7.62 -4.39
CA ALA A 15 3.89 7.12 -3.60
C ALA A 15 4.06 5.60 -3.74
N TYR A 16 2.97 4.84 -3.66
CA TYR A 16 3.01 3.37 -3.82
C TYR A 16 3.32 2.98 -5.26
N THR A 17 2.67 3.61 -6.25
CA THR A 17 2.87 3.33 -7.68
C THR A 17 4.29 3.65 -8.15
N SER A 18 4.93 4.65 -7.55
CA SER A 18 6.34 4.99 -7.83
C SER A 18 7.34 4.08 -7.12
N LEU A 19 6.88 3.08 -6.36
CA LEU A 19 7.72 2.15 -5.61
C LEU A 19 8.71 2.88 -4.68
N ASN A 20 8.26 3.97 -4.06
CA ASN A 20 9.06 4.82 -3.17
C ASN A 20 8.65 4.60 -1.71
N ALA A 21 9.32 3.67 -1.03
CA ALA A 21 8.94 3.26 0.32
C ALA A 21 9.02 4.45 1.29
N LYS A 22 10.08 5.26 1.23
CA LYS A 22 10.21 6.44 2.08
C LYS A 22 9.03 7.39 1.92
N ARG A 23 8.67 7.76 0.69
CA ARG A 23 7.53 8.67 0.44
C ARG A 23 6.22 8.06 0.94
N PHE A 24 6.03 6.76 0.74
CA PHE A 24 4.83 6.06 1.21
C PHE A 24 4.76 6.05 2.74
N MET A 25 5.85 5.67 3.42
CA MET A 25 5.95 5.65 4.87
C MET A 25 5.86 7.05 5.49
N ASP A 26 6.30 8.09 4.78
CA ASP A 26 6.11 9.48 5.17
C ASP A 26 4.64 9.93 5.12
N LEU A 27 3.73 9.16 4.53
CA LEU A 27 2.27 9.41 4.60
C LEU A 27 1.60 8.67 5.76
N MET A 28 2.33 7.78 6.43
CA MET A 28 1.84 7.02 7.57
C MET A 28 2.12 7.76 8.88
N TYR A 29 1.23 7.58 9.85
CA TYR A 29 1.41 8.02 11.22
C TYR A 29 1.99 6.88 12.06
N PHE A 30 3.05 7.19 12.78
CA PHE A 30 3.60 6.38 13.85
C PHE A 30 3.71 7.25 15.11
N PRO A 31 3.29 6.77 16.28
CA PRO A 31 3.44 7.52 17.52
C PRO A 31 4.93 7.74 17.83
N ASN A 32 5.27 8.90 18.42
CA ASN A 32 6.63 9.20 18.86
C ASN A 32 6.93 8.50 20.20
N THR A 33 6.95 7.18 20.15
CA THR A 33 7.31 6.27 21.24
C THR A 33 8.38 5.30 20.73
N ASP A 34 9.09 4.62 21.62
CA ASP A 34 10.08 3.61 21.20
C ASP A 34 9.43 2.51 20.34
N GLU A 35 8.23 2.08 20.71
CA GLU A 35 7.40 1.13 19.93
C GLU A 35 7.03 1.68 18.55
N GLY A 36 6.52 2.91 18.46
CA GLY A 36 6.16 3.51 17.17
C GLY A 36 7.37 3.74 16.26
N ASN A 37 8.55 4.03 16.84
CA ASN A 37 9.80 4.13 16.08
C ASN A 37 10.27 2.77 15.55
N LEU A 38 10.14 1.71 16.36
CA LEU A 38 10.45 0.35 15.97
C LEU A 38 9.51 -0.15 14.86
N ASP A 39 8.21 0.12 14.98
CA ASP A 39 7.21 -0.21 13.97
C ASP A 39 7.50 0.50 12.65
N LYS A 40 7.79 1.80 12.73
CA LYS A 40 8.17 2.59 11.56
C LYS A 40 9.38 1.98 10.85
N GLU A 41 10.43 1.62 11.58
CA GLU A 41 11.64 1.02 11.01
C GLU A 41 11.32 -0.34 10.36
N THR A 42 10.58 -1.20 11.07
CA THR A 42 10.23 -2.55 10.61
C THR A 42 9.38 -2.50 9.34
N MET A 43 8.33 -1.69 9.34
CA MET A 43 7.47 -1.51 8.16
C MET A 43 8.21 -0.86 7.00
N THR A 44 9.09 0.10 7.26
CA THR A 44 9.90 0.73 6.20
C THR A 44 10.82 -0.30 5.54
N LYS A 45 11.48 -1.16 6.31
CA LYS A 45 12.34 -2.23 5.77
C LYS A 45 11.53 -3.25 4.95
N ALA A 46 10.37 -3.67 5.45
CA ALA A 46 9.50 -4.60 4.74
C ALA A 46 9.01 -4.01 3.41
N MET A 47 8.54 -2.75 3.42
CA MET A 47 8.08 -2.05 2.22
C MET A 47 9.21 -1.84 1.21
N GLU A 48 10.41 -1.49 1.66
CA GLU A 48 11.58 -1.33 0.78
C GLU A 48 12.01 -2.67 0.14
N ALA A 49 11.92 -3.77 0.88
CA ALA A 49 12.17 -5.11 0.33
C ALA A 49 11.16 -5.48 -0.76
N GLU A 50 9.86 -5.27 -0.50
CA GLU A 50 8.79 -5.47 -1.49
C GLU A 50 9.02 -4.63 -2.75
N PHE A 51 9.22 -3.32 -2.57
CA PHE A 51 9.44 -2.41 -3.69
C PHE A 51 10.74 -2.68 -4.45
N LYS A 52 11.79 -3.16 -3.78
CA LYS A 52 13.00 -3.62 -4.45
C LYS A 52 12.70 -4.76 -5.40
N ILE A 53 11.96 -5.78 -4.96
CA ILE A 53 11.56 -6.90 -5.82
C ILE A 53 10.69 -6.40 -6.98
N SER A 54 9.69 -5.55 -6.70
CA SER A 54 8.85 -4.96 -7.74
C SER A 54 9.65 -4.19 -8.79
N ARG A 55 10.67 -3.43 -8.39
CA ARG A 55 11.57 -2.74 -9.33
C ARG A 55 12.43 -3.71 -10.14
N MET A 56 12.94 -4.77 -9.51
CA MET A 56 13.75 -5.79 -10.19
C MET A 56 12.99 -6.49 -11.30
N ILE A 57 11.69 -6.77 -11.09
CA ILE A 57 10.83 -7.42 -12.10
C ILE A 57 10.13 -6.41 -13.03
N GLU A 58 10.52 -5.14 -12.96
CA GLU A 58 9.94 -4.04 -13.74
C GLU A 58 8.40 -3.96 -13.63
N ALA A 59 7.90 -4.22 -12.42
CA ALA A 59 6.47 -4.26 -12.16
C ALA A 59 5.80 -2.91 -12.43
N LYS A 60 4.67 -2.95 -13.13
CA LYS A 60 3.73 -1.83 -13.24
C LYS A 60 2.67 -2.01 -12.16
N VAL A 61 2.68 -1.09 -11.20
CA VAL A 61 1.76 -1.13 -10.07
C VAL A 61 0.67 -0.08 -10.25
N VAL A 62 -0.55 -0.46 -9.91
CA VAL A 62 -1.68 0.44 -9.73
C VAL A 62 -2.20 0.20 -8.33
N PHE A 63 -2.25 1.26 -7.53
CA PHE A 63 -2.86 1.23 -6.20
C PHE A 63 -3.88 2.35 -6.10
N LYS A 64 -5.12 2.04 -5.74
CA LYS A 64 -6.19 3.03 -5.63
C LYS A 64 -7.09 2.71 -4.45
N ILE A 65 -7.50 3.76 -3.76
CA ILE A 65 -8.53 3.70 -2.72
C ILE A 65 -9.71 4.52 -3.24
N GLU A 66 -10.88 3.90 -3.30
CA GLU A 66 -12.11 4.51 -3.78
C GLU A 66 -13.16 4.49 -2.66
N PRO A 67 -13.35 5.61 -1.95
CA PRO A 67 -14.46 5.73 -1.01
C PRO A 67 -15.80 5.50 -1.71
N ALA A 68 -16.73 4.87 -1.00
CA ALA A 68 -18.09 4.69 -1.50
C ALA A 68 -18.80 6.06 -1.65
N LYS A 69 -19.85 6.11 -2.48
CA LYS A 69 -20.54 7.36 -2.83
C LYS A 69 -21.67 7.74 -1.88
N ASP A 70 -22.00 6.89 -0.90
CA ASP A 70 -23.03 7.17 0.09
C ASP A 70 -22.59 8.21 1.13
N LYS A 71 -23.58 8.84 1.77
CA LYS A 71 -23.37 9.99 2.67
C LYS A 71 -22.51 9.68 3.91
N ASN A 72 -22.37 8.40 4.27
CA ASN A 72 -21.63 7.95 5.45
C ASN A 72 -20.36 7.16 5.12
N ALA A 73 -19.95 7.15 3.84
CA ALA A 73 -18.70 6.52 3.43
C ALA A 73 -17.46 7.21 4.02
N ILE A 74 -17.57 8.52 4.28
CA ILE A 74 -16.51 9.33 4.87
C ILE A 74 -17.09 10.14 6.03
N ILE A 75 -16.46 10.08 7.20
CA ILE A 75 -16.70 10.97 8.34
C ILE A 75 -15.48 11.91 8.44
N GLU A 76 -15.69 13.22 8.49
CA GLU A 76 -14.62 14.23 8.52
C GLU A 76 -14.91 15.24 9.65
N ASP A 77 -13.91 15.49 10.49
CA ASP A 77 -13.83 16.61 11.41
C ASP A 77 -12.54 17.44 11.14
N GLU A 78 -12.23 18.41 12.00
CA GLU A 78 -11.09 19.32 11.81
C GLU A 78 -9.71 18.62 11.81
N ASN A 79 -9.60 17.50 12.55
CA ASN A 79 -8.33 16.83 12.84
C ASN A 79 -8.31 15.37 12.41
N GLU A 80 -9.45 14.80 12.06
CA GLU A 80 -9.62 13.41 11.73
C GLU A 80 -10.53 13.21 10.51
N VAL A 81 -10.17 12.23 9.69
CA VAL A 81 -11.05 11.71 8.65
C VAL A 81 -11.08 10.19 8.73
N VAL A 82 -12.27 9.60 8.65
CA VAL A 82 -12.46 8.16 8.61
C VAL A 82 -13.16 7.78 7.30
N ILE A 83 -12.48 7.00 6.47
CA ILE A 83 -13.08 6.33 5.30
C ILE A 83 -13.67 5.01 5.79
N ARG A 84 -14.97 5.01 6.06
CA ARG A 84 -15.68 3.85 6.61
C ARG A 84 -16.07 2.83 5.55
N LYS A 85 -16.30 3.27 4.31
CA LYS A 85 -16.75 2.40 3.22
C LYS A 85 -16.01 2.72 1.93
N GLY A 86 -15.63 1.68 1.21
CA GLY A 86 -14.98 1.84 -0.08
C GLY A 86 -14.29 0.57 -0.55
N THR A 87 -13.46 0.71 -1.57
CA THR A 87 -12.65 -0.36 -2.13
C THR A 87 -11.18 0.05 -2.20
N ILE A 88 -10.30 -0.91 -1.98
CA ILE A 88 -8.88 -0.82 -2.29
C ILE A 88 -8.63 -1.72 -3.49
N ILE A 89 -8.05 -1.17 -4.54
CA ILE A 89 -7.68 -1.89 -5.75
C ILE A 89 -6.17 -1.86 -5.85
N GLN A 90 -5.57 -3.04 -5.88
CA GLN A 90 -4.16 -3.23 -6.17
C GLN A 90 -4.02 -4.13 -7.39
N LYS A 91 -3.31 -3.65 -8.40
CA LYS A 91 -2.97 -4.42 -9.59
C LYS A 91 -1.49 -4.29 -9.87
N THR A 92 -0.81 -5.41 -10.01
CA THR A 92 0.59 -5.47 -10.39
C THR A 92 0.71 -6.29 -11.65
N THR A 93 1.35 -5.74 -12.68
CA THR A 93 1.70 -6.49 -13.90
C THR A 93 3.20 -6.51 -14.10
N PHE A 94 3.72 -7.65 -14.54
CA PHE A 94 5.14 -7.87 -14.78
C PHE A 94 5.35 -8.88 -15.92
N ASP A 95 6.57 -8.98 -16.43
CA ASP A 95 6.93 -9.99 -17.44
C ASP A 95 7.39 -11.30 -16.76
N PRO A 96 6.65 -12.42 -16.90
CA PRO A 96 7.05 -13.70 -16.32
C PRO A 96 8.39 -14.23 -16.83
N GLU A 97 8.77 -13.92 -18.08
CA GLU A 97 10.05 -14.37 -18.65
C GLU A 97 11.23 -13.61 -18.04
N LEU A 98 11.05 -12.32 -17.72
CA LEU A 98 12.03 -11.57 -16.93
C LEU A 98 12.23 -12.23 -15.56
N VAL A 99 11.15 -12.59 -14.87
CA VAL A 99 11.23 -13.26 -13.56
C VAL A 99 11.97 -14.61 -13.67
N LYS A 100 11.64 -15.44 -14.67
CA LYS A 100 12.36 -16.71 -14.94
C LYS A 100 13.84 -16.49 -15.22
N SER A 101 14.19 -15.43 -15.95
CA SER A 101 15.57 -15.05 -16.25
C SER A 101 16.32 -14.62 -14.99
N LEU A 102 15.69 -13.83 -14.12
CA LEU A 102 16.26 -13.40 -12.84
C LEU A 102 16.49 -14.57 -11.90
N ILE A 103 15.52 -15.49 -11.76
CA ILE A 103 15.66 -16.72 -10.93
C ILE A 103 16.90 -17.53 -11.31
N LYS A 104 17.26 -17.60 -12.60
CA LYS A 104 18.44 -18.34 -13.06
C LYS A 104 19.77 -17.69 -12.70
N LYS A 105 19.78 -16.38 -12.41
CA LYS A 105 20.98 -15.56 -12.22
C LYS A 105 21.15 -15.07 -10.79
N GLU A 106 20.07 -15.00 -10.03
CA GLU A 106 20.07 -14.51 -8.66
C GLU A 106 20.79 -15.48 -7.72
N THR A 107 21.54 -14.92 -6.77
CA THR A 107 22.35 -15.65 -5.80
C THR A 107 21.92 -15.39 -4.36
N ASP A 108 21.19 -14.30 -4.10
CA ASP A 108 20.56 -14.04 -2.82
C ASP A 108 19.35 -14.99 -2.63
N LEU A 109 19.43 -15.86 -1.62
CA LEU A 109 18.44 -16.88 -1.36
C LEU A 109 17.05 -16.31 -1.03
N GLU A 110 16.99 -15.17 -0.34
CA GLU A 110 15.70 -14.57 0.02
C GLU A 110 15.04 -13.90 -1.19
N VAL A 111 15.84 -13.23 -2.03
CA VAL A 111 15.37 -12.70 -3.31
C VAL A 111 14.89 -13.85 -4.22
N LEU A 112 15.66 -14.94 -4.29
CA LEU A 112 15.30 -16.11 -5.10
C LEU A 112 13.96 -16.73 -4.65
N LYS A 113 13.75 -16.88 -3.33
CA LYS A 113 12.47 -17.37 -2.77
C LYS A 113 11.31 -16.45 -3.14
N MET A 114 11.49 -15.14 -3.04
CA MET A 114 10.46 -14.15 -3.38
C MET A 114 10.11 -14.20 -4.87
N LEU A 115 11.11 -14.22 -5.76
CA LEU A 115 10.89 -14.34 -7.21
C LEU A 115 10.17 -15.65 -7.57
N GLY A 116 10.57 -16.77 -6.95
CA GLY A 116 9.92 -18.07 -7.14
C GLY A 116 8.47 -18.06 -6.66
N TYR A 117 8.19 -17.45 -5.50
CA TYR A 117 6.83 -17.30 -4.97
C TYR A 117 5.94 -16.48 -5.92
N ILE A 118 6.44 -15.33 -6.41
CA ILE A 118 5.71 -14.46 -7.34
C ILE A 118 5.31 -15.23 -8.59
N LEU A 119 6.26 -15.93 -9.21
CA LEU A 119 6.02 -16.66 -10.45
C LEU A 119 5.09 -17.87 -10.27
N ALA A 120 5.19 -18.56 -9.13
CA ALA A 120 4.32 -19.71 -8.83
C ALA A 120 2.85 -19.30 -8.63
N HIS A 121 2.61 -18.14 -8.02
CA HIS A 121 1.25 -17.67 -7.73
C HIS A 121 0.64 -16.82 -8.84
N ASN A 122 1.46 -16.18 -9.68
CA ASN A 122 1.02 -15.31 -10.77
C ASN A 122 1.80 -15.64 -12.06
N PRO A 123 1.64 -16.87 -12.60
CA PRO A 123 2.45 -17.34 -13.73
C PRO A 123 2.18 -16.59 -15.05
N ASP A 124 1.05 -15.88 -15.14
CA ASP A 124 0.65 -15.03 -16.25
C ASP A 124 1.16 -13.58 -16.12
N GLY A 125 1.84 -13.25 -15.02
CA GLY A 125 2.40 -11.92 -14.78
C GLY A 125 1.39 -10.92 -14.26
N ILE A 126 0.23 -11.37 -13.78
CA ILE A 126 -0.84 -10.49 -13.30
C ILE A 126 -1.21 -10.89 -11.87
N PHE A 127 -1.06 -9.93 -10.97
CA PHE A 127 -1.65 -9.99 -9.64
C PHE A 127 -2.71 -8.90 -9.53
N GLU A 128 -3.94 -9.27 -9.16
CA GLU A 128 -5.02 -8.33 -8.94
C GLU A 128 -5.76 -8.68 -7.65
N LYS A 129 -5.85 -7.70 -6.76
CA LYS A 129 -6.55 -7.81 -5.49
C LYS A 129 -7.49 -6.62 -5.33
N SER A 130 -8.74 -6.93 -5.03
CA SER A 130 -9.73 -5.96 -4.57
C SER A 130 -10.07 -6.27 -3.12
N SER A 131 -10.20 -5.24 -2.29
CA SER A 131 -10.53 -5.38 -0.87
C SER A 131 -11.60 -4.38 -0.48
N ILE A 132 -12.59 -4.83 0.27
CA ILE A 132 -13.69 -4.00 0.77
C ILE A 132 -13.28 -3.38 2.09
N ILE A 133 -13.44 -2.06 2.19
CA ILE A 133 -13.33 -1.30 3.44
C ILE A 133 -14.72 -1.28 4.06
N SER A 134 -14.90 -1.84 5.25
CA SER A 134 -16.13 -1.69 6.04
C SER A 134 -15.86 -1.95 7.53
N GLU A 135 -16.83 -1.59 8.38
CA GLU A 135 -16.93 -2.07 9.77
C GLU A 135 -17.72 -3.38 9.89
N ASP A 136 -18.34 -3.80 8.78
CA ASP A 136 -19.16 -5.00 8.71
C ASP A 136 -18.27 -6.26 8.69
N ILE A 137 -18.87 -7.41 9.05
CA ILE A 137 -18.17 -8.70 9.18
C ILE A 137 -17.57 -9.23 7.88
N ASP A 138 -17.99 -8.71 6.73
CA ASP A 138 -17.51 -9.05 5.39
C ASP A 138 -16.35 -8.15 4.92
N ALA A 139 -15.91 -7.21 5.75
CA ALA A 139 -14.79 -6.34 5.45
C ALA A 139 -13.47 -7.12 5.29
N ALA A 140 -12.71 -6.79 4.25
CA ALA A 140 -11.34 -7.26 4.08
C ALA A 140 -10.33 -6.37 4.82
N VAL A 141 -10.68 -5.09 5.01
CA VAL A 141 -9.84 -4.08 5.66
C VAL A 141 -10.71 -3.20 6.55
N SER A 142 -10.19 -2.85 7.73
CA SER A 142 -10.85 -1.91 8.65
C SER A 142 -10.95 -0.49 8.05
N PRO A 143 -11.82 0.38 8.60
CA PRO A 143 -11.92 1.78 8.19
C PRO A 143 -10.57 2.49 8.19
N ILE A 144 -10.32 3.28 7.13
CA ILE A 144 -9.06 4.02 7.00
C ILE A 144 -9.16 5.32 7.79
N GLN A 145 -8.30 5.48 8.79
CA GLN A 145 -8.23 6.68 9.60
C GLN A 145 -7.08 7.59 9.14
N LEU A 146 -7.38 8.86 8.88
CA LEU A 146 -6.42 9.92 8.64
C LEU A 146 -6.42 10.86 9.85
N LYS A 147 -5.23 11.19 10.35
CA LYS A 147 -5.03 12.16 11.43
C LYS A 147 -4.20 13.34 10.97
N ARG A 148 -4.48 14.50 11.52
CA ARG A 148 -3.69 15.71 11.30
C ARG A 148 -2.53 15.78 12.29
N VAL A 149 -1.31 15.71 11.79
CA VAL A 149 -0.06 15.72 12.57
C VAL A 149 0.85 16.80 12.00
N ASP A 150 1.25 17.77 12.82
CA ASP A 150 2.07 18.91 12.42
C ASP A 150 1.57 19.61 11.14
N LYS A 151 0.25 19.85 11.10
CA LYS A 151 -0.49 20.46 9.98
C LYS A 151 -0.54 19.62 8.69
N ARG A 152 -0.03 18.38 8.67
CA ARG A 152 -0.11 17.44 7.55
C ARG A 152 -1.08 16.31 7.85
N TRP A 153 -1.72 15.77 6.82
CA TRP A 153 -2.55 14.56 6.95
C TRP A 153 -1.68 13.31 6.89
N LYS A 154 -1.97 12.35 7.76
CA LYS A 154 -1.27 11.07 7.85
C LYS A 154 -2.28 9.94 8.00
N MET A 155 -2.05 8.82 7.35
CA MET A 155 -2.84 7.60 7.54
C MET A 155 -2.34 6.84 8.76
N VAL A 156 -3.24 6.49 9.67
CA VAL A 156 -2.91 5.58 10.78
C VAL A 156 -2.67 4.19 10.20
N ALA A 157 -1.55 3.56 10.56
CA ALA A 157 -1.24 2.20 10.14
C ALA A 157 -2.26 1.19 10.70
N PHE A 158 -2.57 0.15 9.93
CA PHE A 158 -3.45 -0.96 10.30
C PHE A 158 -2.68 -2.09 10.97
#